data_AF-A0A6A7W1I9-F1
#
_entry.id   AF-A0A6A7W1I9-F1
#
_cell.length_a   1.000
_cell.length_b   1.000
_cell.length_c   1.000
_cell.angle_alpha   90.00
_cell.angle_beta   90.00
_cell.angle_gamma   90.00
#
_symmetry.space_group_name_H-M   'P 1'
#
loop_
_entity.id
_entity.type
_entity.pdbx_description
1 polymer ?
#
loop_
_entity_poly.entity_id
_entity_poly.type
_entity_poly.pdbx_seq_one_letter_code
_entity_poly.pdbx_strand_id
1 'polypeptide(L)'
;MNDITAIFAFLKYCLGYKGNMSRVIAGMDWQELYSFASKQALLGLCFEGIERLGKEYPEELKQNPIGRELLMTWMGKAQQIRRQNMKVNAVAGKLFSMLREDGLRCCILKGQGNALMYPNPYSRTSGDIDVWVNASREDITDYAKTHFEIGDDIRFHHLETTMDGVPMELHFFPCSMNNSLYHARLQKWFRRNADLQCSHIVGLPDGAGDIAIPTTAFNVIYQLMHLYHHFFDEGIGMRQIIDYFLVVNDFSKNVFLNNDLSNPSVNFSNHPVPLSKEGSTFSPSPSSSGSGDVTAPSWCSEPLRSKDGGPSKVSPNCAGWDRRGVSGDTGSVSCSSASGSSITSVSSASTTDSSASTALDVVQRELKYLELWKFARAVMYVLHEALGLSEEKMIAPMDEKRGKLLLAEILNGGNFGKHFTKYGHFTQQGMAKKYFLKIWRNMHFVRYYPAEALSEPIFRTWHFFWRMKNRK
;
A
#
# COMPACT_ATOMS: atom_id res chain seq x y z
N MET A 1 2.45 -23.81 -22.30
CA MET A 1 1.69 -22.98 -21.33
C MET A 1 1.83 -21.55 -21.82
N ASN A 2 0.77 -20.73 -21.85
CA ASN A 2 0.94 -19.31 -22.22
C ASN A 2 1.75 -18.61 -21.11
N ASP A 3 2.60 -17.65 -21.48
CA ASP A 3 3.58 -17.01 -20.58
C ASP A 3 2.89 -16.41 -19.35
N ILE A 4 1.74 -15.77 -19.56
CA ILE A 4 0.96 -15.20 -18.45
C ILE A 4 0.41 -16.25 -17.48
N THR A 5 0.03 -17.44 -17.98
CA THR A 5 -0.45 -18.53 -17.13
C THR A 5 0.67 -19.10 -16.27
N ALA A 6 1.89 -19.21 -16.83
CA ALA A 6 3.07 -19.62 -16.09
C ALA A 6 3.43 -18.60 -15.00
N ILE A 7 3.38 -17.30 -15.32
CA ILE A 7 3.57 -16.21 -14.36
C ILE A 7 2.55 -16.30 -13.22
N PHE A 8 1.25 -16.47 -13.50
CA PHE A 8 0.25 -16.59 -12.46
C PHE A 8 0.44 -17.84 -11.59
N ALA A 9 0.81 -18.98 -12.18
CA ALA A 9 1.15 -20.17 -11.40
C ALA A 9 2.35 -19.92 -10.47
N PHE A 10 3.38 -19.20 -10.96
CA PHE A 10 4.52 -18.81 -10.15
C PHE A 10 4.17 -17.81 -9.03
N LEU A 11 3.30 -16.83 -9.29
CA LEU A 11 2.81 -15.92 -8.24
C LEU A 11 2.00 -16.67 -7.17
N LYS A 12 1.12 -17.60 -7.56
CA LYS A 12 0.39 -18.48 -6.63
C LYS A 12 1.37 -19.25 -5.74
N TYR A 13 2.45 -19.79 -6.31
CA TYR A 13 3.51 -20.47 -5.57
C TYR A 13 4.22 -19.53 -4.57
N CYS A 14 4.56 -18.30 -4.98
CA CYS A 14 5.14 -17.29 -4.10
C CYS A 14 4.21 -16.94 -2.92
N LEU A 15 2.90 -17.05 -3.12
CA LEU A 15 1.87 -16.78 -2.11
C LEU A 15 1.48 -18.01 -1.27
N GLY A 16 2.22 -19.12 -1.40
CA GLY A 16 2.08 -20.30 -0.54
C GLY A 16 1.30 -21.46 -1.15
N TYR A 17 0.91 -21.40 -2.43
CA TYR A 17 0.38 -22.58 -3.14
C TYR A 17 1.43 -23.70 -3.14
N LYS A 18 0.98 -24.94 -2.86
CA LYS A 18 1.83 -26.14 -2.73
C LYS A 18 1.70 -27.12 -3.90
N GLY A 19 1.11 -26.71 -5.02
CA GLY A 19 1.02 -27.57 -6.21
C GLY A 19 2.38 -27.79 -6.87
N ASN A 20 2.44 -28.81 -7.72
CA ASN A 20 3.66 -29.19 -8.43
C ASN A 20 4.09 -28.10 -9.42
N MET A 21 5.33 -27.61 -9.28
CA MET A 21 5.91 -26.55 -10.12
C MET A 21 6.77 -27.06 -11.28
N SER A 22 7.03 -28.37 -11.42
CA SER A 22 7.97 -28.92 -12.41
C SER A 22 7.62 -28.50 -13.85
N ARG A 23 6.33 -28.51 -14.22
CA ARG A 23 5.88 -28.03 -15.55
C ARG A 23 6.01 -26.53 -15.74
N VAL A 24 5.83 -25.75 -14.67
CA VAL A 24 5.98 -24.30 -14.71
C VAL A 24 7.44 -23.95 -14.89
N ILE A 25 8.33 -24.59 -14.13
CA ILE A 25 9.79 -24.41 -14.22
C ILE A 25 10.28 -24.78 -15.62
N ALA A 26 9.89 -25.96 -16.14
CA ALA A 26 10.35 -26.44 -17.44
C ALA A 26 10.00 -25.50 -18.62
N GLY A 27 8.91 -24.75 -18.51
CA GLY A 27 8.46 -23.81 -19.54
C GLY A 27 8.63 -22.34 -19.20
N MET A 28 9.31 -21.99 -18.10
CA MET A 28 9.42 -20.60 -17.64
C MET A 28 10.45 -19.83 -18.46
N ASP A 29 10.02 -18.73 -19.08
CA ASP A 29 10.93 -17.67 -19.52
C ASP A 29 11.28 -16.78 -18.32
N TRP A 30 12.48 -16.96 -17.77
CA TRP A 30 12.96 -16.20 -16.61
C TRP A 30 13.13 -14.71 -16.90
N GLN A 31 13.47 -14.34 -18.13
CA GLN A 31 13.66 -12.95 -18.53
C GLN A 31 12.32 -12.23 -18.67
N GLU A 32 11.31 -12.92 -19.19
CA GLU A 32 9.94 -12.42 -19.22
C GLU A 32 9.36 -12.28 -17.81
N LEU A 33 9.55 -13.29 -16.95
CA LEU A 33 9.12 -13.22 -15.55
C LEU A 33 9.78 -12.04 -14.82
N TYR A 34 11.09 -11.84 -14.98
CA TYR A 34 11.79 -10.68 -14.42
C TYR A 34 11.21 -9.37 -14.94
N SER A 35 10.95 -9.28 -16.25
CA SER A 35 10.39 -8.08 -16.88
C SER A 35 8.98 -7.78 -16.36
N PHE A 36 8.13 -8.80 -16.19
CA PHE A 36 6.82 -8.69 -15.58
C PHE A 36 6.92 -8.25 -14.12
N ALA A 37 7.74 -8.93 -13.31
CA ALA A 37 7.90 -8.64 -11.90
C ALA A 37 8.45 -7.22 -11.66
N SER A 38 9.39 -6.77 -12.49
CA SER A 38 9.91 -5.40 -12.48
C SER A 38 8.81 -4.37 -12.77
N LYS A 39 8.06 -4.55 -13.87
CA LYS A 39 6.94 -3.67 -14.26
C LYS A 39 5.81 -3.63 -13.22
N GLN A 40 5.67 -4.68 -12.41
CA GLN A 40 4.62 -4.82 -11.42
C GLN A 40 5.08 -4.58 -9.97
N ALA A 41 6.34 -4.20 -9.76
CA ALA A 41 6.97 -3.99 -8.45
C ALA A 41 6.95 -5.24 -7.53
N LEU A 42 7.16 -6.42 -8.12
CA LEU A 42 7.14 -7.73 -7.46
C LEU A 42 8.51 -8.42 -7.35
N LEU A 43 9.60 -7.73 -7.71
CA LEU A 43 10.93 -8.35 -7.77
C LEU A 43 11.34 -9.03 -6.45
N GLY A 44 11.07 -8.40 -5.29
CA GLY A 44 11.39 -9.00 -3.99
C GLY A 44 10.58 -10.27 -3.72
N LEU A 45 9.26 -10.21 -3.88
CA LEU A 45 8.38 -11.38 -3.71
C LEU A 45 8.78 -12.54 -4.65
N CYS A 46 9.01 -12.25 -5.94
CA CYS A 46 9.39 -13.27 -6.91
C CYS A 46 10.78 -13.86 -6.62
N PHE A 47 11.71 -13.07 -6.08
CA PHE A 47 13.04 -13.57 -5.71
C PHE A 47 12.96 -14.57 -4.55
N GLU A 48 12.15 -14.32 -3.53
CA GLU A 48 11.86 -15.29 -2.46
C GLU A 48 11.26 -16.59 -3.02
N GLY A 49 10.38 -16.47 -4.02
CA GLY A 49 9.85 -17.61 -4.76
C GLY A 49 10.95 -18.41 -5.46
N ILE A 50 11.92 -17.75 -6.09
CA ILE A 50 13.08 -18.39 -6.73
C ILE A 50 13.97 -19.10 -5.69
N GLU A 51 14.25 -18.46 -4.55
CA GLU A 51 15.03 -19.10 -3.48
C GLU A 51 14.34 -20.36 -2.95
N ARG A 52 13.01 -20.32 -2.86
CA ARG A 52 12.20 -21.49 -2.47
C ARG A 52 12.25 -22.59 -3.54
N LEU A 53 12.15 -22.25 -4.82
CA LEU A 53 12.34 -23.21 -5.91
C LEU A 53 13.73 -23.86 -5.85
N GLY A 54 14.78 -23.10 -5.53
CA GLY A 54 16.14 -23.62 -5.37
C GLY A 54 16.26 -24.72 -4.32
N LYS A 55 15.39 -24.71 -3.30
CA LYS A 55 15.33 -25.71 -2.23
C LYS A 55 14.41 -26.87 -2.58
N GLU A 56 13.26 -26.59 -3.18
CA GLU A 56 12.19 -27.59 -3.41
C GLU A 56 12.31 -28.32 -4.76
N TYR A 57 12.88 -27.68 -5.78
CA TYR A 57 12.97 -28.18 -7.16
C TYR A 57 14.37 -27.99 -7.79
N PRO A 58 15.45 -28.45 -7.12
CA PRO A 58 16.82 -28.22 -7.60
C PRO A 58 17.10 -28.91 -8.95
N GLU A 59 16.52 -30.08 -9.21
CA GLU A 59 16.76 -30.82 -10.46
C GLU A 59 16.05 -30.17 -11.65
N GLU A 60 14.82 -29.69 -11.48
CA GLU A 60 14.10 -28.97 -12.53
C GLU A 60 14.77 -27.63 -12.84
N LEU A 61 15.29 -26.92 -11.83
CA LEU A 61 16.06 -25.70 -12.06
C LEU A 61 17.40 -25.96 -12.77
N LYS A 62 18.02 -27.14 -12.61
CA LYS A 62 19.19 -27.51 -13.42
C LYS A 62 18.82 -27.72 -14.89
N GLN A 63 17.61 -28.21 -15.17
CA GLN A 63 17.12 -28.42 -16.54
C GLN A 63 16.73 -27.11 -17.22
N ASN A 64 16.18 -26.14 -16.48
CA ASN A 64 15.91 -24.78 -16.98
C ASN A 64 16.54 -23.71 -16.05
N PRO A 65 17.87 -23.50 -16.14
CA PRO A 65 18.58 -22.62 -15.23
C PRO A 65 18.32 -21.14 -15.50
N ILE A 66 18.29 -20.35 -14.43
CA ILE A 66 18.30 -18.89 -14.51
C ILE A 66 19.71 -18.44 -14.90
N GLY A 67 19.82 -17.67 -15.99
CA GLY A 67 21.10 -17.11 -16.41
C GLY A 67 21.80 -16.32 -15.29
N ARG A 68 23.10 -16.55 -15.12
CA ARG A 68 23.88 -15.99 -13.99
C ARG A 68 23.74 -14.48 -13.85
N GLU A 69 23.82 -13.73 -14.96
CA GLU A 69 23.70 -12.27 -14.94
C GLU A 69 22.31 -11.80 -14.50
N LEU A 70 21.26 -12.47 -14.98
CA LEU A 70 19.88 -12.19 -14.59
C LEU A 70 19.67 -12.47 -13.09
N LEU A 71 20.16 -13.62 -12.60
CA LEU A 71 20.06 -13.98 -11.19
C LEU A 71 20.80 -12.98 -10.29
N MET A 72 22.02 -12.55 -10.67
CA MET A 72 22.79 -11.54 -9.95
C MET A 72 22.07 -10.18 -9.92
N THR A 73 21.48 -9.79 -11.06
CA THR A 73 20.68 -8.56 -11.17
C THR A 73 19.47 -8.62 -10.23
N TRP A 74 18.75 -9.73 -10.24
CA TRP A 74 17.58 -9.93 -9.40
C TRP A 74 17.92 -9.92 -7.91
N MET A 75 18.98 -10.62 -7.52
CA MET A 75 19.50 -10.63 -6.16
C MET A 75 19.86 -9.22 -5.69
N GLY A 76 20.55 -8.43 -6.52
CA GLY A 76 20.88 -7.03 -6.21
C GLY A 76 19.62 -6.19 -5.97
N LYS A 77 18.57 -6.37 -6.78
CA LYS A 77 17.28 -5.68 -6.60
C LYS A 77 16.53 -6.13 -5.35
N ALA A 78 16.53 -7.42 -5.05
CA ALA A 78 15.91 -7.96 -3.83
C ALA A 78 16.60 -7.41 -2.56
N GLN A 79 17.93 -7.36 -2.56
CA GLN A 79 18.70 -6.77 -1.45
C GLN A 79 18.45 -5.26 -1.30
N GLN A 80 18.29 -4.53 -2.42
CA GLN A 80 17.88 -3.12 -2.39
C GLN A 80 16.50 -2.95 -1.74
N ILE A 81 15.53 -3.77 -2.11
CA ILE A 81 14.16 -3.75 -1.55
C ILE A 81 14.20 -4.05 -0.04
N ARG A 82 14.96 -5.07 0.38
CA ARG A 82 15.16 -5.41 1.80
C ARG A 82 15.68 -4.22 2.60
N ARG A 83 16.77 -3.60 2.15
CA ARG A 83 17.37 -2.42 2.82
C ARG A 83 16.39 -1.24 2.87
N GLN A 84 15.62 -1.03 1.81
CA GLN A 84 14.60 0.01 1.79
C GLN A 84 13.51 -0.26 2.83
N ASN A 85 13.02 -1.49 2.97
CA ASN A 85 12.04 -1.82 4.01
C ASN A 85 12.57 -1.59 5.42
N MET A 86 13.82 -1.97 5.70
CA MET A 86 14.44 -1.67 7.01
C MET A 86 14.45 -0.16 7.30
N LYS A 87 14.81 0.65 6.29
CA LYS A 87 14.78 2.11 6.41
C LYS A 87 13.36 2.64 6.66
N VAL A 88 12.39 2.21 5.85
CA VAL A 88 11.00 2.68 5.95
C VAL A 88 10.34 2.22 7.26
N ASN A 89 10.67 1.04 7.77
CA ASN A 89 10.22 0.58 9.10
C ASN A 89 10.71 1.53 10.20
N ALA A 90 12.01 1.83 10.23
CA ALA A 90 12.58 2.73 11.23
C ALA A 90 11.94 4.14 11.17
N VAL A 91 11.73 4.69 9.97
CA VAL A 91 11.07 5.99 9.81
C VAL A 91 9.59 5.94 10.18
N ALA A 92 8.87 4.86 9.84
CA ALA A 92 7.47 4.72 10.21
C ALA A 92 7.27 4.63 11.72
N GLY A 93 8.10 3.86 12.43
CA GLY A 93 8.09 3.80 13.89
C GLY A 93 8.43 5.15 14.53
N LYS A 94 9.47 5.83 14.03
CA LYS A 94 9.85 7.18 14.49
C LYS A 94 8.73 8.21 14.29
N LEU A 95 8.13 8.26 13.10
CA LEU A 95 7.02 9.16 12.78
C LEU A 95 5.81 8.88 13.67
N PHE A 96 5.47 7.61 13.88
CA PHE A 96 4.36 7.21 14.73
C PHE A 96 4.56 7.63 16.18
N SER A 97 5.75 7.37 16.76
CA SER A 97 6.07 7.78 18.13
C SER A 97 6.04 9.29 18.28
N MET A 98 6.65 10.03 17.36
CA MET A 98 6.68 11.51 17.38
C MET A 98 5.27 12.10 17.40
N LEU A 99 4.39 11.66 16.48
CA LEU A 99 3.00 12.14 16.44
C LEU A 99 2.26 11.81 17.74
N ARG A 100 2.46 10.60 18.28
CA ARG A 100 1.79 10.13 19.51
C ARG A 100 2.24 10.89 20.75
N GLU A 101 3.54 11.16 20.87
CA GLU A 101 4.12 11.95 21.97
C GLU A 101 3.60 13.39 21.96
N ASP A 102 3.36 13.95 20.77
CA ASP A 102 2.75 15.27 20.58
C ASP A 102 1.21 15.27 20.70
N GLY A 103 0.62 14.15 21.12
CA GLY A 103 -0.83 14.02 21.34
C GLY A 103 -1.67 13.78 20.08
N LEU A 104 -1.04 13.61 18.91
CA LEU A 104 -1.69 13.32 17.65
C LEU A 104 -1.86 11.81 17.45
N ARG A 105 -3.10 11.34 17.57
CA ARG A 105 -3.45 9.95 17.25
C ARG A 105 -3.41 9.76 15.73
N CYS A 106 -2.76 8.70 15.27
CA CYS A 106 -2.59 8.43 13.84
C CYS A 106 -2.62 6.93 13.53
N CYS A 107 -2.71 6.62 12.23
CA CYS A 107 -2.74 5.27 11.68
C CYS A 107 -1.94 5.23 10.36
N ILE A 108 -0.96 4.33 10.26
CA ILE A 108 -0.18 4.09 9.05
C ILE A 108 -1.02 3.26 8.08
N LEU A 109 -1.34 3.83 6.93
CA LEU A 109 -2.16 3.22 5.90
C LEU A 109 -1.29 2.40 4.93
N LYS A 110 -1.77 1.22 4.51
CA LYS A 110 -1.13 0.37 3.49
C LYS A 110 0.35 0.10 3.87
N GLY A 111 1.28 0.34 2.95
CA GLY A 111 2.71 0.44 3.26
C GLY A 111 3.28 -0.71 4.09
N GLN A 112 3.87 -0.34 5.24
CA GLN A 112 4.48 -1.30 6.16
C GLN A 112 3.47 -2.18 6.90
N GLY A 113 2.24 -1.70 7.13
CA GLY A 113 1.16 -2.56 7.61
C GLY A 113 0.86 -3.72 6.65
N ASN A 114 0.91 -3.46 5.34
CA ASN A 114 0.78 -4.52 4.33
C ASN A 114 1.99 -5.46 4.32
N ALA A 115 3.21 -4.94 4.51
CA ALA A 115 4.42 -5.75 4.53
C ALA A 115 4.37 -6.85 5.59
N LEU A 116 3.79 -6.58 6.77
CA LEU A 116 3.64 -7.55 7.84
C LEU A 116 2.80 -8.79 7.47
N MET A 117 1.94 -8.70 6.44
CA MET A 117 1.14 -9.84 5.96
C MET A 117 1.86 -10.69 4.91
N TYR A 118 3.01 -10.25 4.39
CA TYR A 118 3.80 -11.05 3.44
C TYR A 118 4.51 -12.19 4.16
N PRO A 119 4.76 -13.35 3.50
CA PRO A 119 5.57 -14.43 4.08
C PRO A 119 6.95 -13.96 4.57
N ASN A 120 7.54 -13.00 3.86
CA ASN A 120 8.71 -12.26 4.29
C ASN A 120 8.41 -10.75 4.18
N PRO A 121 8.31 -10.00 5.30
CA PRO A 121 8.01 -8.57 5.28
C PRO A 121 8.99 -7.73 4.45
N TYR A 122 10.24 -8.18 4.33
CA TYR A 122 11.29 -7.48 3.59
C TYR A 122 11.22 -7.64 2.08
N SER A 123 10.35 -8.52 1.57
CA SER A 123 10.20 -8.81 0.14
C SER A 123 9.25 -7.84 -0.58
N ARG A 124 8.39 -7.14 0.16
CA ARG A 124 7.43 -6.20 -0.40
C ARG A 124 8.14 -4.95 -0.91
N THR A 125 7.93 -4.54 -2.15
CA THR A 125 8.45 -3.25 -2.62
C THR A 125 7.73 -2.10 -1.89
N SER A 126 8.45 -1.37 -1.03
CA SER A 126 7.91 -0.23 -0.27
C SER A 126 7.64 0.99 -1.15
N GLY A 127 6.65 1.80 -0.74
CA GLY A 127 6.39 3.13 -1.29
C GLY A 127 6.72 4.23 -0.28
N ASP A 128 5.96 5.30 -0.37
CA ASP A 128 5.74 6.32 0.66
C ASP A 128 5.17 5.74 1.96
N ILE A 129 5.26 6.53 3.02
CA ILE A 129 4.54 6.32 4.27
C ILE A 129 3.25 7.17 4.23
N ASP A 130 2.12 6.55 3.91
CA ASP A 130 0.80 7.15 4.07
C ASP A 130 0.40 7.12 5.57
N VAL A 131 0.29 8.27 6.23
CA VAL A 131 -0.19 8.35 7.63
C VAL A 131 -1.50 9.11 7.70
N TRP A 132 -2.55 8.49 8.23
CA TRP A 132 -3.79 9.16 8.57
C TRP A 132 -3.73 9.71 9.98
N VAL A 133 -3.79 11.03 10.10
CA VAL A 133 -3.80 11.72 11.40
C VAL A 133 -5.24 12.05 11.76
N ASN A 134 -5.67 11.64 12.96
CA ASN A 134 -7.02 11.89 13.47
C ASN A 134 -7.14 13.30 14.06
N ALA A 135 -6.97 14.30 13.21
CA ALA A 135 -7.04 15.72 13.53
C ALA A 135 -7.63 16.52 12.36
N SER A 136 -7.90 17.81 12.57
CA SER A 136 -8.42 18.67 11.50
C SER A 136 -7.35 18.94 10.43
N ARG A 137 -7.78 19.39 9.24
CA ARG A 137 -6.83 19.77 8.18
C ARG A 137 -5.91 20.87 8.67
N GLU A 138 -6.47 21.83 9.38
CA GLU A 138 -5.79 23.00 9.91
C GLU A 138 -4.71 22.58 10.91
N ASP A 139 -5.07 21.75 11.90
CA ASP A 139 -4.12 21.25 12.91
C ASP A 139 -2.97 20.46 12.26
N ILE A 140 -3.29 19.57 11.32
CA ILE A 140 -2.27 18.77 10.62
C ILE A 140 -1.36 19.69 9.80
N THR A 141 -1.92 20.71 9.16
CA THR A 141 -1.15 21.66 8.34
C THR A 141 -0.22 22.51 9.21
N ASP A 142 -0.69 22.99 10.36
CA ASP A 142 0.11 23.84 11.24
C ASP A 142 1.17 23.03 11.99
N TYR A 143 0.86 21.81 12.38
CA TYR A 143 1.86 20.85 12.85
C TYR A 143 2.91 20.59 11.77
N ALA A 144 2.50 20.30 10.53
CA ALA A 144 3.44 20.00 9.46
C ALA A 144 4.38 21.18 9.13
N LYS A 145 3.89 22.42 9.14
CA LYS A 145 4.73 23.62 8.95
C LYS A 145 5.76 23.81 10.06
N THR A 146 5.44 23.36 11.27
CA THR A 146 6.30 23.54 12.44
C THR A 146 7.38 22.47 12.52
N HIS A 147 7.03 21.23 12.13
CA HIS A 147 7.89 20.06 12.32
C HIS A 147 8.60 19.58 11.05
N PHE A 148 8.13 20.00 9.86
CA PHE A 148 8.67 19.52 8.59
C PHE A 148 8.91 20.62 7.57
N GLU A 149 9.83 20.34 6.64
CA GLU A 149 9.93 21.09 5.40
C GLU A 149 8.79 20.64 4.48
N ILE A 150 7.81 21.52 4.28
CA ILE A 150 6.69 21.30 3.36
C ILE A 150 6.76 22.30 2.21
N GLY A 151 6.38 21.85 1.00
CA GLY A 151 6.20 22.75 -0.14
C GLY A 151 4.86 23.49 -0.10
N ASP A 152 4.68 24.42 -1.04
CA ASP A 152 3.43 25.21 -1.15
C ASP A 152 2.23 24.40 -1.70
N ASP A 153 2.46 23.16 -2.15
CA ASP A 153 1.44 22.35 -2.84
C ASP A 153 0.75 21.37 -1.87
N ILE A 154 -0.28 21.87 -1.19
CA ILE A 154 -1.16 21.05 -0.33
C ILE A 154 -2.15 20.30 -1.22
N ARG A 155 -2.11 18.97 -1.22
CA ARG A 155 -3.07 18.16 -1.97
C ARG A 155 -4.44 18.16 -1.31
N PHE A 156 -5.46 17.74 -2.06
CA PHE A 156 -6.83 17.70 -1.56
C PHE A 156 -6.99 16.80 -0.33
N HIS A 157 -6.27 15.69 -0.24
CA HIS A 157 -6.45 14.70 0.83
C HIS A 157 -5.25 14.55 1.76
N HIS A 158 -4.10 15.16 1.43
CA HIS A 158 -2.87 15.06 2.22
C HIS A 158 -1.89 16.20 1.98
N LEU A 159 -0.86 16.23 2.83
CA LEU A 159 0.38 17.00 2.66
C LEU A 159 1.52 16.05 2.36
N GLU A 160 2.39 16.42 1.43
CA GLU A 160 3.62 15.67 1.16
C GLU A 160 4.81 16.30 1.87
N THR A 161 5.66 15.45 2.41
CA THR A 161 6.93 15.86 3.00
C THR A 161 7.88 14.65 3.08
N THR A 162 9.02 14.80 3.75
CA THR A 162 10.02 13.75 3.91
C THR A 162 10.57 13.73 5.33
N MET A 163 10.82 12.52 5.86
CA MET A 163 11.56 12.31 7.10
C MET A 163 12.71 11.35 6.84
N ASP A 164 13.93 11.72 7.22
CA ASP A 164 15.16 10.93 7.02
C ASP A 164 15.33 10.42 5.56
N GLY A 165 14.90 11.23 4.59
CA GLY A 165 14.91 10.90 3.16
C GLY A 165 13.93 9.79 2.75
N VAL A 166 12.89 9.54 3.54
CA VAL A 166 11.73 8.71 3.16
C VAL A 166 10.54 9.64 2.91
N PRO A 167 9.91 9.58 1.72
CA PRO A 167 8.69 10.33 1.44
C PRO A 167 7.53 9.87 2.33
N MET A 168 6.77 10.83 2.84
CA MET A 168 5.58 10.58 3.65
C MET A 168 4.44 11.52 3.27
N GLU A 169 3.22 11.01 3.43
CA GLU A 169 1.98 11.72 3.14
C GLU A 169 1.15 11.81 4.42
N LEU A 170 0.96 13.03 4.93
CA LEU A 170 0.10 13.29 6.09
C LEU A 170 -1.34 13.49 5.59
N HIS A 171 -2.14 12.44 5.69
CA HIS A 171 -3.53 12.43 5.24
C HIS A 171 -4.47 13.09 6.24
N PHE A 172 -5.25 14.04 5.73
CA PHE A 172 -6.42 14.60 6.42
C PHE A 172 -7.56 13.58 6.45
N PHE A 173 -7.65 12.74 5.42
CA PHE A 173 -8.56 11.61 5.33
C PHE A 173 -7.99 10.54 4.40
N PRO A 174 -8.31 9.24 4.59
CA PRO A 174 -7.60 8.15 3.91
C PRO A 174 -7.72 8.10 2.39
N CYS A 175 -8.86 8.51 1.81
CA CYS A 175 -9.06 8.65 0.36
C CYS A 175 -10.38 9.36 0.01
N SER A 176 -10.58 9.64 -1.28
CA SER A 176 -11.77 10.31 -1.83
C SER A 176 -12.43 9.52 -2.96
N MET A 177 -13.72 9.79 -3.17
CA MET A 177 -14.48 9.43 -4.38
C MET A 177 -14.87 10.70 -5.15
N ASN A 178 -15.04 10.59 -6.47
CA ASN A 178 -15.42 11.69 -7.33
C ASN A 178 -16.90 12.06 -7.17
N ASN A 179 -17.78 11.08 -6.92
CA ASN A 179 -19.18 11.37 -6.64
C ASN A 179 -19.34 12.02 -5.25
N SER A 180 -19.96 13.20 -5.18
CA SER A 180 -20.07 13.98 -3.94
C SER A 180 -20.88 13.29 -2.83
N LEU A 181 -21.96 12.58 -3.19
CA LEU A 181 -22.75 11.82 -2.22
C LEU A 181 -21.95 10.64 -1.67
N TYR A 182 -21.24 9.91 -2.53
CA TYR A 182 -20.43 8.78 -2.12
C TYR A 182 -19.23 9.25 -1.29
N HIS A 183 -18.60 10.36 -1.69
CA HIS A 183 -17.58 11.03 -0.92
C HIS A 183 -18.07 11.39 0.49
N ALA A 184 -19.24 12.01 0.63
CA ALA A 184 -19.79 12.38 1.94
C ALA A 184 -20.04 11.14 2.82
N ARG A 185 -20.60 10.06 2.26
CA ARG A 185 -20.78 8.78 2.96
C ARG A 185 -19.44 8.18 3.40
N LEU A 186 -18.44 8.20 2.52
CA LEU A 186 -17.09 7.71 2.79
C LEU A 186 -16.39 8.51 3.90
N GLN A 187 -16.45 9.84 3.87
CA GLN A 187 -15.86 10.66 4.93
C GLN A 187 -16.55 10.45 6.28
N LYS A 188 -17.88 10.26 6.29
CA LYS A 188 -18.62 9.87 7.50
C LYS A 188 -18.16 8.49 8.00
N TRP A 189 -17.94 7.54 7.08
CA TRP A 189 -17.46 6.20 7.39
C TRP A 189 -16.04 6.19 7.96
N PHE A 190 -15.14 7.06 7.48
CA PHE A 190 -13.81 7.20 8.05
C PHE A 190 -13.88 7.78 9.47
N ARG A 191 -14.55 8.91 9.66
CA ARG A 191 -14.62 9.56 10.98
C ARG A 191 -15.12 8.63 12.09
N ARG A 192 -16.17 7.84 11.82
CA ARG A 192 -16.71 6.89 12.83
C ARG A 192 -15.78 5.72 13.15
N ASN A 193 -14.77 5.46 12.33
CA ASN A 193 -13.83 4.34 12.50
C ASN A 193 -12.42 4.79 12.95
N ALA A 194 -12.14 6.09 12.95
CA ALA A 194 -10.81 6.65 13.16
C ALA A 194 -10.18 6.20 14.49
N ASP A 195 -10.95 6.27 15.58
CA ASP A 195 -10.46 5.91 16.91
C ASP A 195 -10.01 4.47 16.99
N LEU A 196 -10.76 3.54 16.41
CA LEU A 196 -10.38 2.12 16.41
C LEU A 196 -9.10 1.90 15.60
N GLN A 197 -8.94 2.58 14.46
CA GLN A 197 -7.76 2.40 13.61
C GLN A 197 -6.50 2.98 14.25
N CYS A 198 -6.60 4.11 14.92
CA CYS A 198 -5.47 4.74 15.63
C CYS A 198 -5.07 4.00 16.92
N SER A 199 -5.88 3.05 17.37
CA SER A 199 -5.63 2.24 18.58
C SER A 199 -5.18 0.81 18.27
N HIS A 200 -5.22 0.38 17.01
CA HIS A 200 -4.79 -0.97 16.61
C HIS A 200 -3.29 -0.98 16.33
N ILE A 201 -2.50 -1.19 17.39
CA ILE A 201 -1.03 -1.10 17.38
C ILE A 201 -0.41 -2.46 17.11
N VAL A 202 0.62 -2.49 16.26
CA VAL A 202 1.44 -3.65 15.95
C VAL A 202 2.92 -3.29 16.02
N GLY A 203 3.76 -4.26 16.37
CA GLY A 203 5.22 -4.10 16.36
C GLY A 203 5.80 -4.31 14.97
N LEU A 204 6.76 -3.46 14.58
CA LEU A 204 7.56 -3.64 13.38
C LEU A 204 8.71 -4.63 13.62
N PRO A 205 9.21 -5.31 12.57
CA PRO A 205 10.29 -6.27 12.70
C PRO A 205 11.60 -5.60 13.18
N ASP A 206 12.50 -6.43 13.73
CA ASP A 206 13.86 -6.04 14.16
C ASP A 206 13.90 -4.87 15.16
N GLY A 207 12.83 -4.71 15.95
CA GLY A 207 12.76 -3.66 16.98
C GLY A 207 12.64 -2.25 16.42
N ALA A 208 12.15 -2.08 15.19
CA ALA A 208 12.00 -0.77 14.54
C ALA A 208 10.91 0.14 15.15
N GLY A 209 10.25 -0.32 16.23
CA GLY A 209 9.20 0.40 16.94
C GLY A 209 7.81 -0.15 16.66
N ASP A 210 6.80 0.54 17.19
CA ASP A 210 5.40 0.21 16.99
C ASP A 210 4.75 1.16 15.98
N ILE A 211 3.68 0.71 15.33
CA ILE A 211 2.81 1.56 14.51
C ILE A 211 1.35 1.17 14.72
N ALA A 212 0.43 2.12 14.60
CA ALA A 212 -0.98 1.80 14.42
C ALA A 212 -1.26 1.49 12.95
N ILE A 213 -1.98 0.41 12.66
CA ILE A 213 -2.40 0.03 11.31
C ILE A 213 -3.90 -0.24 11.29
N PRO A 214 -4.59 -0.13 10.13
CA PRO A 214 -6.01 -0.39 10.11
C PRO A 214 -6.32 -1.84 10.48
N THR A 215 -7.44 -2.05 11.18
CA THR A 215 -7.95 -3.38 11.47
C THR A 215 -8.28 -4.12 10.18
N THR A 216 -8.25 -5.44 10.22
CA THR A 216 -8.43 -6.26 9.02
C THR A 216 -9.75 -5.97 8.29
N ALA A 217 -10.87 -5.84 9.02
CA ALA A 217 -12.17 -5.52 8.44
C ALA A 217 -12.21 -4.13 7.78
N PHE A 218 -11.58 -3.13 8.41
CA PHE A 218 -11.44 -1.80 7.82
C PHE A 218 -10.56 -1.85 6.57
N ASN A 219 -9.44 -2.57 6.62
CA ASN A 219 -8.49 -2.73 5.52
C ASN A 219 -9.13 -3.36 4.28
N VAL A 220 -10.04 -4.34 4.45
CA VAL A 220 -10.81 -4.93 3.33
C VAL A 220 -11.58 -3.87 2.55
N ILE A 221 -12.17 -2.89 3.24
CA ILE A 221 -12.98 -1.84 2.59
C ILE A 221 -12.07 -0.71 2.09
N TYR A 222 -11.14 -0.26 2.92
CA TYR A 222 -10.24 0.85 2.62
C TYR A 222 -9.33 0.55 1.42
N GLN A 223 -8.69 -0.62 1.37
CA GLN A 223 -7.80 -0.94 0.26
C GLN A 223 -8.58 -1.22 -1.03
N LEU A 224 -9.81 -1.75 -0.93
CA LEU A 224 -10.69 -1.85 -2.09
C LEU A 224 -11.09 -0.47 -2.63
N MET A 225 -11.39 0.48 -1.74
CA MET A 225 -11.65 1.87 -2.11
C MET A 225 -10.43 2.50 -2.78
N HIS A 226 -9.23 2.27 -2.24
CA HIS A 226 -7.99 2.76 -2.82
C HIS A 226 -7.74 2.16 -4.22
N LEU A 227 -7.96 0.85 -4.39
CA LEU A 227 -7.95 0.21 -5.71
C LEU A 227 -9.00 0.82 -6.64
N TYR A 228 -10.20 1.11 -6.15
CA TYR A 228 -11.27 1.74 -6.91
C TYR A 228 -10.84 3.11 -7.42
N HIS A 229 -10.27 3.95 -6.58
CA HIS A 229 -9.71 5.24 -6.98
C HIS A 229 -8.66 5.09 -8.09
N HIS A 230 -7.68 4.20 -7.89
CA HIS A 230 -6.63 3.93 -8.87
C HIS A 230 -7.16 3.42 -10.20
N PHE A 231 -8.24 2.62 -10.19
CA PHE A 231 -8.90 2.14 -11.40
C PHE A 231 -9.42 3.29 -12.29
N PHE A 232 -9.99 4.35 -11.70
CA PHE A 232 -10.50 5.50 -12.46
C PHE A 232 -9.46 6.57 -12.76
N ASP A 233 -8.38 6.65 -11.97
CA ASP A 233 -7.46 7.78 -12.03
C ASP A 233 -6.08 7.48 -12.62
N GLU A 234 -5.51 6.32 -12.38
CA GLU A 234 -4.11 6.04 -12.76
C GLU A 234 -4.04 4.70 -13.49
N GLY A 235 -4.04 3.63 -12.71
CA GLY A 235 -4.06 2.23 -13.11
C GLY A 235 -3.76 1.38 -11.88
N ILE A 236 -3.97 0.06 -11.96
CA ILE A 236 -3.69 -0.84 -10.84
C ILE A 236 -2.48 -1.71 -11.19
N GLY A 237 -1.49 -1.75 -10.29
CA GLY A 237 -0.38 -2.69 -10.35
C GLY A 237 -0.69 -4.00 -9.61
N MET A 238 -0.09 -5.11 -10.05
CA MET A 238 -0.26 -6.42 -9.43
C MET A 238 0.20 -6.42 -7.96
N ARG A 239 1.18 -5.60 -7.56
CA ARG A 239 1.53 -5.42 -6.14
C ARG A 239 0.35 -5.01 -5.27
N GLN A 240 -0.52 -4.12 -5.76
CA GLN A 240 -1.70 -3.68 -4.99
C GLN A 240 -2.76 -4.79 -4.92
N ILE A 241 -2.87 -5.61 -5.96
CA ILE A 241 -3.74 -6.79 -5.97
C ILE A 241 -3.21 -7.86 -5.01
N ILE A 242 -1.90 -8.07 -4.93
CA ILE A 242 -1.28 -8.96 -3.95
C ILE A 242 -1.43 -8.44 -2.52
N ASP A 243 -1.21 -7.14 -2.29
CA ASP A 243 -1.50 -6.50 -1.00
C ASP A 243 -2.96 -6.79 -0.58
N TYR A 244 -3.91 -6.62 -1.50
CA TYR A 244 -5.32 -6.88 -1.23
C TYR A 244 -5.65 -8.37 -1.05
N PHE A 245 -4.99 -9.26 -1.78
CA PHE A 245 -5.09 -10.71 -1.59
C PHE A 245 -4.72 -11.11 -0.17
N LEU A 246 -3.64 -10.53 0.37
CA LEU A 246 -3.18 -10.82 1.73
C LEU A 246 -4.15 -10.27 2.77
N VAL A 247 -4.70 -9.07 2.56
CA VAL A 247 -5.76 -8.49 3.41
C VAL A 247 -7.00 -9.38 3.46
N VAL A 248 -7.48 -9.87 2.31
CA VAL A 248 -8.66 -10.75 2.26
C VAL A 248 -8.36 -12.09 2.93
N ASN A 249 -7.18 -12.67 2.72
CA ASN A 249 -6.78 -13.89 3.41
C ASN A 249 -6.71 -13.70 4.92
N ASP A 250 -6.13 -12.60 5.40
CA ASP A 250 -6.08 -12.28 6.83
C ASP A 250 -7.48 -12.10 7.42
N PHE A 251 -8.37 -11.43 6.69
CA PHE A 251 -9.78 -11.28 7.09
C PHE A 251 -10.45 -12.64 7.23
N SER A 252 -10.32 -13.49 6.22
CA SER A 252 -10.91 -14.83 6.23
C SER A 252 -10.33 -15.70 7.36
N LYS A 253 -9.04 -15.60 7.68
CA LYS A 253 -8.47 -16.32 8.84
C LYS A 253 -9.16 -15.89 10.14
N ASN A 254 -9.28 -14.58 10.36
CA ASN A 254 -9.87 -14.03 11.58
C ASN A 254 -11.39 -14.27 11.69
N VAL A 255 -12.06 -14.44 10.55
CA VAL A 255 -13.50 -14.72 10.47
C VAL A 255 -13.81 -16.22 10.57
N PHE A 256 -13.06 -17.08 9.88
CA PHE A 256 -13.40 -18.50 9.75
C PHE A 256 -12.58 -19.45 10.66
N LEU A 257 -11.34 -19.10 11.03
CA LEU A 257 -10.50 -19.99 11.86
C LEU A 257 -10.73 -19.81 13.37
N ASN A 258 -11.42 -18.75 13.80
CA ASN A 258 -11.83 -18.60 15.20
C ASN A 258 -12.97 -19.55 15.61
N ASN A 259 -13.53 -20.32 14.66
CA ASN A 259 -14.51 -21.38 14.92
C ASN A 259 -13.88 -22.79 14.99
N ASP A 260 -12.59 -22.94 14.64
CA ASP A 260 -11.88 -24.23 14.58
C ASP A 260 -10.77 -24.30 15.65
N LEU A 261 -11.14 -24.21 16.94
CA LEU A 261 -10.25 -24.59 18.05
C LEU A 261 -10.14 -26.12 18.19
N SER A 262 -9.80 -26.82 17.09
CA SER A 262 -9.47 -28.24 17.12
C SER A 262 -8.16 -28.62 16.43
N ASN A 263 -7.35 -27.65 15.98
CA ASN A 263 -6.01 -27.96 15.46
C ASN A 263 -4.92 -27.04 16.06
N PRO A 264 -3.99 -27.57 16.86
CA PRO A 264 -2.80 -26.83 17.26
C PRO A 264 -1.75 -26.88 16.14
N SER A 265 -1.00 -25.78 16.02
CA SER A 265 0.28 -25.58 15.30
C SER A 265 0.23 -24.94 13.90
N VAL A 266 0.57 -23.64 13.87
CA VAL A 266 1.89 -23.21 13.37
C VAL A 266 2.40 -22.12 14.31
N ASN A 267 3.32 -22.48 15.21
CA ASN A 267 4.02 -21.55 16.10
C ASN A 267 4.95 -20.65 15.27
N PHE A 268 4.67 -19.36 15.21
CA PHE A 268 5.66 -18.32 14.96
C PHE A 268 5.70 -17.39 16.17
N SER A 269 6.38 -17.83 17.22
CA SER A 269 6.90 -16.98 18.30
C SER A 269 7.79 -17.85 19.19
N ASN A 270 9.10 -17.80 18.94
CA ASN A 270 10.10 -18.17 19.93
C ASN A 270 11.26 -17.19 19.81
N HIS A 271 11.13 -16.04 20.46
CA HIS A 271 12.28 -15.40 21.08
C HIS A 271 11.86 -14.82 22.44
N PRO A 272 12.56 -15.18 23.53
CA PRO A 272 12.16 -14.80 24.88
C PRO A 272 12.52 -13.35 25.18
N VAL A 273 11.54 -12.64 25.75
CA VAL A 273 11.73 -11.38 26.47
C VAL A 273 12.55 -11.66 27.74
N PRO A 274 13.67 -10.97 28.01
CA PRO A 274 14.30 -11.07 29.32
C PRO A 274 13.47 -10.29 30.34
N LEU A 275 12.96 -11.02 31.32
CA LEU A 275 12.30 -10.52 32.51
C LEU A 275 13.28 -9.65 33.32
N SER A 276 12.87 -8.41 33.59
CA SER A 276 13.53 -7.51 34.54
C SER A 276 13.64 -8.13 35.93
N LYS A 277 14.85 -8.19 36.47
CA LYS A 277 15.09 -8.26 37.92
C LYS A 277 15.95 -7.08 38.34
N GLU A 278 15.46 -6.35 39.34
CA GLU A 278 16.15 -5.27 40.02
C GLU A 278 17.41 -5.75 40.76
N GLY A 279 18.39 -4.85 40.86
CA GLY A 279 19.27 -4.72 42.02
C GLY A 279 20.68 -5.32 41.91
N SER A 280 21.69 -4.51 41.58
CA SER A 280 22.69 -4.05 42.56
C SER A 280 23.90 -3.39 41.86
N THR A 281 24.24 -2.22 42.37
CA THR A 281 25.46 -1.42 42.18
C THR A 281 26.77 -2.22 42.14
N PHE A 282 27.65 -1.93 41.17
CA PHE A 282 29.09 -1.66 41.39
C PHE A 282 29.78 -1.26 40.06
N SER A 283 30.49 -0.12 40.06
CA SER A 283 31.45 0.30 39.01
C SER A 283 32.83 -0.32 39.27
N PRO A 284 33.72 -0.46 38.26
CA PRO A 284 34.72 0.59 38.05
C PRO A 284 35.19 0.83 36.59
N SER A 285 35.90 1.96 36.43
CA SER A 285 36.48 2.57 35.22
C SER A 285 37.70 1.82 34.61
N PRO A 286 38.21 2.26 33.42
CA PRO A 286 39.06 1.44 32.54
C PRO A 286 40.57 1.69 32.71
N SER A 287 41.38 0.74 32.23
CA SER A 287 42.83 0.90 32.06
C SER A 287 43.30 0.43 30.67
N SER A 288 44.40 1.06 30.27
CA SER A 288 44.99 1.26 28.95
C SER A 288 46.03 0.21 28.54
N SER A 289 46.59 0.41 27.33
CA SER A 289 47.83 -0.17 26.73
C SER A 289 47.65 -1.47 25.93
N GLY A 290 48.26 -1.69 24.76
CA GLY A 290 49.19 -0.91 23.92
C GLY A 290 49.18 -1.46 22.48
N SER A 291 49.41 -0.58 21.49
CA SER A 291 50.62 -0.48 20.65
C SER A 291 50.92 -1.70 19.76
N GLY A 292 50.84 -1.49 18.44
CA GLY A 292 51.29 -2.42 17.40
C GLY A 292 51.03 -1.86 16.01
N ASP A 293 51.78 -0.81 15.67
CA ASP A 293 51.85 -0.21 14.32
C ASP A 293 52.73 -1.09 13.41
N VAL A 294 52.49 -1.06 12.08
CA VAL A 294 53.50 -1.09 10.99
C VAL A 294 52.86 -1.35 9.60
N THR A 295 52.88 -0.27 8.81
CA THR A 295 53.05 -0.12 7.34
C THR A 295 51.91 -0.30 6.33
N ALA A 296 51.48 0.87 5.84
CA ALA A 296 50.86 1.19 4.55
C ALA A 296 51.85 1.05 3.35
N PRO A 297 51.42 1.24 2.08
CA PRO A 297 51.30 2.59 1.47
C PRO A 297 50.02 2.76 0.60
N SER A 298 49.22 3.83 0.73
CA SER A 298 49.37 5.23 0.27
C SER A 298 48.83 5.50 -1.15
N TRP A 299 47.70 6.23 -1.28
CA TRP A 299 47.65 7.59 -1.88
C TRP A 299 46.23 8.19 -1.94
N CYS A 300 46.19 9.46 -1.51
CA CYS A 300 45.26 10.58 -1.64
C CYS A 300 44.04 10.41 -2.56
N SER A 301 42.85 10.95 -2.25
CA SER A 301 42.62 12.40 -2.06
C SER A 301 41.20 12.66 -1.52
N GLU A 302 41.04 13.57 -0.55
CA GLU A 302 39.88 14.48 -0.52
C GLU A 302 40.25 15.77 -1.30
N PRO A 303 39.27 16.55 -1.77
CA PRO A 303 38.74 17.58 -0.89
C PRO A 303 37.21 17.76 -0.95
N LEU A 304 36.66 18.05 0.23
CA LEU A 304 35.44 18.80 0.45
C LEU A 304 35.22 19.93 -0.56
N ARG A 305 34.03 19.98 -1.17
CA ARG A 305 33.45 21.22 -1.68
C ARG A 305 31.94 21.23 -1.48
N SER A 306 31.53 22.07 -0.54
CA SER A 306 30.20 22.65 -0.43
C SER A 306 29.75 23.29 -1.75
N LYS A 307 28.52 23.03 -2.19
CA LYS A 307 27.60 24.07 -2.65
C LYS A 307 26.19 23.53 -2.89
N ASP A 308 25.26 24.40 -2.57
CA ASP A 308 23.81 24.31 -2.66
C ASP A 308 23.27 23.73 -3.97
N GLY A 309 22.23 22.92 -3.83
CA GLY A 309 21.40 22.44 -4.94
C GLY A 309 20.21 21.68 -4.37
N GLY A 310 19.04 22.33 -4.35
CA GLY A 310 17.81 21.85 -3.73
C GLY A 310 17.32 20.47 -4.17
N PRO A 311 16.21 19.98 -3.57
CA PRO A 311 15.83 18.58 -3.63
C PRO A 311 15.67 18.09 -5.08
N SER A 312 16.57 17.18 -5.47
CA SER A 312 16.54 16.49 -6.75
C SER A 312 15.42 15.44 -6.74
N LYS A 313 14.35 15.73 -7.48
CA LYS A 313 13.31 14.80 -7.99
C LYS A 313 12.60 13.91 -6.97
N VAL A 314 11.39 14.35 -6.62
CA VAL A 314 10.34 13.65 -5.88
C VAL A 314 9.90 12.36 -6.60
N SER A 315 9.54 11.33 -5.83
CA SER A 315 9.04 10.02 -6.27
C SER A 315 7.95 10.12 -7.36
N PRO A 316 8.00 9.31 -8.44
CA PRO A 316 7.01 9.35 -9.52
C PRO A 316 5.73 8.55 -9.20
N ASN A 317 5.36 8.41 -7.92
CA ASN A 317 4.34 7.44 -7.50
C ASN A 317 2.91 7.94 -7.47
N CYS A 318 2.66 9.24 -7.63
CA CYS A 318 1.33 9.81 -7.85
C CYS A 318 1.43 10.97 -8.86
N ALA A 319 1.74 10.64 -10.11
CA ALA A 319 1.85 11.62 -11.20
C ALA A 319 0.46 11.96 -11.79
N GLY A 320 -0.47 12.37 -10.94
CA GLY A 320 -1.73 12.98 -11.34
C GLY A 320 -1.59 14.51 -11.34
N TRP A 321 -1.44 15.14 -12.51
CA TRP A 321 -1.84 16.53 -12.80
C TRP A 321 -1.41 17.71 -11.89
N ASP A 322 -0.55 17.50 -10.91
CA ASP A 322 -0.16 18.47 -9.89
C ASP A 322 0.99 19.41 -10.31
N ARG A 323 0.97 19.93 -11.55
CA ARG A 323 1.94 20.99 -11.95
C ARG A 323 1.27 22.21 -12.60
N ARG A 324 1.44 23.36 -11.91
CA ARG A 324 1.41 24.83 -12.21
C ARG A 324 0.94 25.32 -13.61
N GLY A 325 0.34 26.50 -13.83
CA GLY A 325 0.02 27.70 -13.03
C GLY A 325 -0.65 28.81 -13.91
N VAL A 326 -0.99 29.96 -13.28
CA VAL A 326 -1.40 31.30 -13.81
C VAL A 326 -2.83 31.81 -13.49
N SER A 327 -2.83 32.85 -12.63
CA SER A 327 -3.62 34.10 -12.44
C SER A 327 -5.15 34.19 -12.55
N GLY A 328 -5.76 34.79 -11.50
CA GLY A 328 -6.95 35.66 -11.62
C GLY A 328 -8.07 35.48 -10.57
N ASP A 329 -7.94 36.20 -9.46
CA ASP A 329 -8.94 36.89 -8.61
C ASP A 329 -10.39 36.43 -8.32
N THR A 330 -10.69 36.55 -7.01
CA THR A 330 -11.93 36.95 -6.31
C THR A 330 -13.06 35.94 -6.00
N GLY A 331 -13.54 36.02 -4.74
CA GLY A 331 -14.94 35.70 -4.38
C GLY A 331 -15.14 34.71 -3.23
N SER A 332 -15.20 35.23 -2.00
CA SER A 332 -15.62 34.56 -0.74
C SER A 332 -17.12 34.32 -0.66
N VAL A 333 -17.60 33.21 -0.05
CA VAL A 333 -18.68 33.22 0.96
C VAL A 333 -18.66 31.93 1.79
N SER A 334 -18.91 32.09 3.09
CA SER A 334 -19.05 31.07 4.15
C SER A 334 -20.51 30.62 4.31
N CYS A 335 -20.74 29.43 4.88
CA CYS A 335 -21.92 29.17 5.70
C CYS A 335 -21.73 28.00 6.67
N SER A 336 -22.32 28.19 7.85
CA SER A 336 -22.08 27.45 9.09
C SER A 336 -23.13 26.36 9.34
N SER A 337 -22.69 25.31 10.04
CA SER A 337 -23.34 24.57 11.15
C SER A 337 -24.82 24.17 11.07
N ALA A 338 -25.10 22.88 11.31
CA ALA A 338 -26.00 22.45 12.40
C ALA A 338 -25.90 20.94 12.68
N SER A 339 -25.86 20.63 13.98
CA SER A 339 -25.76 19.33 14.64
C SER A 339 -27.09 18.57 14.64
N GLY A 340 -27.02 17.24 14.78
CA GLY A 340 -28.18 16.39 15.03
C GLY A 340 -27.78 14.96 15.39
N SER A 341 -27.65 14.70 16.69
CA SER A 341 -27.41 13.39 17.31
C SER A 341 -28.71 12.59 17.38
N SER A 342 -28.63 11.27 17.18
CA SER A 342 -29.57 10.28 17.73
C SER A 342 -28.91 8.91 17.81
N ILE A 343 -28.71 8.46 19.04
CA ILE A 343 -28.23 7.15 19.48
C ILE A 343 -29.43 6.20 19.60
N THR A 344 -29.33 5.00 19.04
CA THR A 344 -30.23 3.89 19.37
C THR A 344 -29.41 2.67 19.77
N SER A 345 -29.61 2.28 21.03
CA SER A 345 -29.10 1.10 21.71
C SER A 345 -29.67 -0.20 21.11
N VAL A 346 -28.83 -1.22 20.96
CA VAL A 346 -29.28 -2.57 20.57
C VAL A 346 -28.75 -3.59 21.55
N SER A 347 -29.68 -4.37 22.09
CA SER A 347 -29.52 -5.36 23.14
C SER A 347 -28.72 -6.59 22.69
N SER A 348 -28.02 -7.16 23.66
CA SER A 348 -27.19 -8.37 23.63
C SER A 348 -27.98 -9.66 23.35
N ALA A 349 -27.48 -10.48 22.42
CA ALA A 349 -27.80 -11.90 22.34
C ALA A 349 -26.52 -12.68 22.03
N SER A 350 -26.21 -13.63 22.90
CA SER A 350 -25.06 -14.54 22.83
C SER A 350 -25.40 -15.78 21.99
N THR A 351 -24.69 -15.98 20.89
CA THR A 351 -24.54 -17.30 20.23
C THR A 351 -23.11 -17.42 19.71
N THR A 352 -22.41 -18.47 20.15
CA THR A 352 -20.97 -18.70 19.93
C THR A 352 -20.59 -19.21 18.54
N ASP A 353 -21.51 -19.16 17.55
CA ASP A 353 -21.23 -19.38 16.12
C ASP A 353 -21.53 -18.13 15.24
N SER A 354 -21.93 -17.00 15.85
CA SER A 354 -22.45 -15.82 15.13
C SER A 354 -21.42 -14.78 14.69
N SER A 355 -20.21 -14.79 15.25
CA SER A 355 -19.22 -13.71 15.04
C SER A 355 -18.68 -13.68 13.61
N ALA A 356 -18.47 -14.85 13.00
CA ALA A 356 -17.98 -15.01 11.63
C ALA A 356 -18.97 -14.49 10.58
N SER A 357 -20.24 -14.92 10.67
CA SER A 357 -21.33 -14.37 9.86
C SER A 357 -21.44 -12.87 10.08
N THR A 358 -21.41 -12.41 11.33
CA THR A 358 -21.59 -10.98 11.64
C THR A 358 -20.50 -10.10 11.04
N ALA A 359 -19.21 -10.47 11.12
CA ALA A 359 -18.12 -9.65 10.59
C ALA A 359 -18.15 -9.55 9.05
N LEU A 360 -18.39 -10.68 8.38
CA LEU A 360 -18.57 -10.70 6.91
C LEU A 360 -19.81 -9.90 6.50
N ASP A 361 -20.94 -10.09 7.17
CA ASP A 361 -22.20 -9.38 6.91
C ASP A 361 -22.03 -7.86 7.09
N VAL A 362 -21.28 -7.44 8.11
CA VAL A 362 -20.91 -6.04 8.32
C VAL A 362 -20.10 -5.53 7.14
N VAL A 363 -19.02 -6.22 6.75
CA VAL A 363 -18.19 -5.80 5.59
C VAL A 363 -19.03 -5.71 4.32
N GLN A 364 -19.87 -6.71 4.03
CA GLN A 364 -20.73 -6.70 2.85
C GLN A 364 -21.75 -5.56 2.86
N ARG A 365 -22.33 -5.26 4.03
CA ARG A 365 -23.24 -4.11 4.20
C ARG A 365 -22.51 -2.79 3.94
N GLU A 366 -21.30 -2.64 4.45
CA GLU A 366 -20.49 -1.44 4.21
C GLU A 366 -20.08 -1.29 2.74
N LEU A 367 -19.68 -2.38 2.08
CA LEU A 367 -19.39 -2.39 0.64
C LEU A 367 -20.61 -1.95 -0.20
N LYS A 368 -21.82 -2.33 0.21
CA LYS A 368 -23.07 -1.88 -0.44
C LYS A 368 -23.33 -0.40 -0.15
N TYR A 369 -23.22 0.03 1.12
CA TYR A 369 -23.45 1.42 1.54
C TYR A 369 -22.52 2.42 0.84
N LEU A 370 -21.26 2.02 0.64
CA LEU A 370 -20.21 2.79 -0.02
C LEU A 370 -20.15 2.58 -1.54
N GLU A 371 -21.09 1.84 -2.13
CA GLU A 371 -21.19 1.62 -3.59
C GLU A 371 -19.97 0.90 -4.21
N LEU A 372 -19.21 0.17 -3.37
CA LEU A 372 -18.07 -0.65 -3.77
C LEU A 372 -18.45 -2.08 -4.15
N TRP A 373 -19.68 -2.52 -3.88
CA TRP A 373 -20.12 -3.90 -4.07
C TRP A 373 -19.79 -4.46 -5.46
N LYS A 374 -20.09 -3.72 -6.53
CA LYS A 374 -19.81 -4.16 -7.92
C LYS A 374 -18.31 -4.29 -8.20
N PHE A 375 -17.48 -3.46 -7.57
CA PHE A 375 -16.03 -3.51 -7.74
C PHE A 375 -15.41 -4.63 -6.91
N ALA A 376 -15.90 -4.85 -5.68
CA ALA A 376 -15.51 -6.00 -4.84
C ALA A 376 -15.65 -7.31 -5.62
N ARG A 377 -16.80 -7.52 -6.28
CA ARG A 377 -17.07 -8.71 -7.10
C ARG A 377 -16.10 -8.88 -8.28
N ALA A 378 -15.69 -7.78 -8.91
CA ALA A 378 -14.71 -7.80 -9.99
C ALA A 378 -13.31 -8.15 -9.47
N VAL A 379 -12.92 -7.58 -8.33
CA VAL A 379 -11.64 -7.88 -7.66
C VAL A 379 -11.60 -9.33 -7.19
N MET A 380 -12.70 -9.89 -6.65
CA MET A 380 -12.76 -11.30 -6.24
C MET A 380 -12.43 -12.26 -7.40
N TYR A 381 -12.92 -11.98 -8.61
CA TYR A 381 -12.54 -12.72 -9.81
C TYR A 381 -11.03 -12.64 -10.08
N VAL A 382 -10.44 -11.44 -10.01
CA VAL A 382 -9.00 -11.26 -10.21
C VAL A 382 -8.18 -12.03 -9.18
N LEU A 383 -8.56 -11.96 -7.90
CA LEU A 383 -7.88 -12.67 -6.81
C LEU A 383 -7.95 -14.19 -7.00
N HIS A 384 -9.10 -14.71 -7.44
CA HIS A 384 -9.28 -16.12 -7.73
C HIS A 384 -8.41 -16.58 -8.91
N GLU A 385 -8.59 -15.93 -10.07
CA GLU A 385 -7.96 -16.35 -11.31
C GLU A 385 -6.44 -16.19 -11.30
N ALA A 386 -5.97 -15.00 -10.92
CA ALA A 386 -4.55 -14.66 -10.99
C ALA A 386 -3.76 -15.16 -9.79
N LEU A 387 -4.34 -15.12 -8.58
CA LEU A 387 -3.62 -15.37 -7.32
C LEU A 387 -4.12 -16.59 -6.55
N GLY A 388 -5.15 -17.29 -7.04
CA GLY A 388 -5.62 -18.55 -6.45
C GLY A 388 -6.35 -18.37 -5.12
N LEU A 389 -7.02 -17.24 -4.91
CA LEU A 389 -7.88 -17.06 -3.74
C LEU A 389 -9.03 -18.07 -3.79
N SER A 390 -9.15 -18.86 -2.74
CA SER A 390 -10.17 -19.91 -2.68
C SER A 390 -11.58 -19.34 -2.48
N GLU A 391 -12.60 -20.02 -3.01
CA GLU A 391 -13.98 -19.53 -3.03
C GLU A 391 -14.57 -19.34 -1.61
N GLU A 392 -14.16 -20.14 -0.63
CA GLU A 392 -14.60 -20.00 0.77
C GLU A 392 -14.11 -18.71 1.44
N LYS A 393 -13.11 -18.04 0.87
CA LYS A 393 -12.56 -16.78 1.39
C LYS A 393 -13.19 -15.54 0.76
N MET A 394 -14.14 -15.73 -0.15
CA MET A 394 -14.70 -14.63 -0.93
C MET A 394 -15.57 -13.71 -0.07
N ILE A 395 -15.24 -12.42 -0.05
CA ILE A 395 -16.07 -11.41 0.62
C ILE A 395 -17.31 -11.03 -0.20
N ALA A 396 -17.32 -11.36 -1.50
CA ALA A 396 -18.41 -11.09 -2.44
C ALA A 396 -18.41 -12.14 -3.58
N PRO A 397 -19.55 -12.43 -4.22
CA PRO A 397 -19.59 -13.37 -5.34
C PRO A 397 -18.84 -12.81 -6.56
N MET A 398 -18.09 -13.65 -7.28
CA MET A 398 -17.33 -13.21 -8.45
C MET A 398 -18.24 -12.59 -9.54
N ASP A 399 -17.73 -11.57 -10.23
CA ASP A 399 -18.31 -11.02 -11.45
C ASP A 399 -17.28 -11.18 -12.57
N GLU A 400 -17.38 -12.27 -13.32
CA GLU A 400 -16.42 -12.63 -14.36
C GLU A 400 -16.30 -11.56 -15.45
N LYS A 401 -17.41 -10.92 -15.84
CA LYS A 401 -17.39 -9.91 -16.90
C LYS A 401 -16.59 -8.68 -16.49
N ARG A 402 -16.85 -8.15 -15.30
CA ARG A 402 -16.09 -7.00 -14.77
C ARG A 402 -14.67 -7.40 -14.36
N GLY A 403 -14.50 -8.61 -13.85
CA GLY A 403 -13.22 -9.16 -13.45
C GLY A 403 -12.25 -9.32 -14.63
N LYS A 404 -12.69 -9.84 -15.77
CA LYS A 404 -11.87 -9.93 -16.99
C LYS A 404 -11.43 -8.56 -17.49
N LEU A 405 -12.33 -7.57 -17.46
CA LEU A 405 -11.99 -6.18 -17.80
C LEU A 405 -10.91 -5.63 -16.86
N LEU A 406 -11.11 -5.79 -15.55
CA LEU A 406 -10.15 -5.33 -14.54
C LEU A 406 -8.79 -6.01 -14.68
N LEU A 407 -8.76 -7.33 -14.89
CA LEU A 407 -7.52 -8.08 -15.10
C LEU A 407 -6.76 -7.58 -16.32
N ALA A 408 -7.45 -7.32 -17.43
CA ALA A 408 -6.84 -6.76 -18.63
C ALA A 408 -6.23 -5.37 -18.36
N GLU A 409 -6.90 -4.51 -17.60
CA GLU A 409 -6.35 -3.20 -17.21
C GLU A 409 -5.12 -3.32 -16.31
N ILE A 410 -5.08 -4.29 -15.38
CA ILE A 410 -3.91 -4.55 -14.51
C ILE A 410 -2.70 -5.03 -15.33
N LEU A 411 -2.92 -5.95 -16.26
CA LEU A 411 -1.87 -6.52 -17.11
C LEU A 411 -1.31 -5.49 -18.09
N ASN A 412 -2.18 -4.66 -18.67
CA ASN A 412 -1.77 -3.60 -19.60
C ASN A 412 -1.16 -2.39 -18.88
N GLY A 413 -1.60 -2.10 -17.65
CA GLY A 413 -1.25 -0.88 -16.94
C GLY A 413 0.14 -0.88 -16.34
N GLY A 414 0.48 -1.89 -15.53
CA GLY A 414 1.74 -1.99 -14.80
C GLY A 414 2.06 -0.81 -13.87
N ASN A 415 2.27 -1.07 -12.57
CA ASN A 415 2.72 -0.09 -11.56
C ASN A 415 2.07 1.32 -11.72
N PHE A 416 0.75 1.42 -11.50
CA PHE A 416 -0.04 2.66 -11.64
C PHE A 416 -0.19 3.17 -13.09
N GLY A 417 -0.22 2.27 -14.07
CA GLY A 417 -0.37 2.67 -15.47
C GLY A 417 0.92 3.22 -16.11
N LYS A 418 2.07 3.13 -15.40
CA LYS A 418 3.37 3.62 -15.89
C LYS A 418 3.83 2.89 -17.16
N HIS A 419 3.33 1.69 -17.40
CA HIS A 419 3.71 0.86 -18.54
C HIS A 419 2.61 0.73 -19.61
N PHE A 420 1.54 1.55 -19.51
CA PHE A 420 0.43 1.52 -20.46
C PHE A 420 0.89 1.96 -21.86
N THR A 421 1.10 1.00 -22.77
CA THR A 421 1.62 1.25 -24.12
C THR A 421 0.59 1.88 -25.07
N LYS A 422 -0.70 1.63 -24.85
CA LYS A 422 -1.83 2.21 -25.64
C LYS A 422 -1.86 3.74 -25.64
N TYR A 423 -1.14 4.39 -24.72
CA TYR A 423 -1.14 5.85 -24.58
C TYR A 423 0.26 6.44 -24.29
N GLY A 424 1.33 5.77 -24.70
CA GLY A 424 2.73 6.10 -24.44
C GLY A 424 3.22 7.52 -24.83
N HIS A 425 2.34 8.39 -25.33
CA HIS A 425 2.57 9.83 -25.49
C HIS A 425 1.97 10.70 -24.37
N PHE A 426 1.50 10.14 -23.25
CA PHE A 426 0.87 10.90 -22.15
C PHE A 426 1.80 11.92 -21.47
N THR A 427 3.11 11.71 -21.50
CA THR A 427 4.08 12.62 -20.87
C THR A 427 4.40 13.85 -21.73
N GLN A 428 4.15 13.81 -23.05
CA GLN A 428 4.53 14.88 -24.01
C GLN A 428 3.35 15.71 -24.56
N GLN A 429 2.10 15.44 -24.14
CA GLN A 429 0.91 16.13 -24.67
C GLN A 429 0.44 17.32 -23.81
N GLY A 430 -0.16 18.33 -24.46
CA GLY A 430 -0.74 19.51 -23.81
C GLY A 430 -1.90 19.18 -22.86
N MET A 431 -2.12 20.05 -21.87
CA MET A 431 -3.03 19.81 -20.74
C MET A 431 -4.46 19.49 -21.16
N ALA A 432 -5.08 20.30 -22.02
CA ALA A 432 -6.44 20.02 -22.49
C ALA A 432 -6.57 18.62 -23.12
N LYS A 433 -5.55 18.17 -23.88
CA LYS A 433 -5.57 16.84 -24.51
C LYS A 433 -5.52 15.72 -23.47
N LYS A 434 -4.71 15.85 -22.41
CA LYS A 434 -4.72 14.89 -21.30
C LYS A 434 -6.10 14.85 -20.60
N TYR A 435 -6.77 16.01 -20.46
CA TYR A 435 -8.08 16.13 -19.80
C TYR A 435 -9.10 15.31 -20.56
N PHE A 436 -9.22 15.57 -21.87
CA PHE A 436 -10.16 14.86 -22.74
C PHE A 436 -9.83 13.38 -22.89
N LEU A 437 -8.55 13.00 -22.97
CA LEU A 437 -8.15 11.59 -23.05
C LEU A 437 -8.54 10.80 -21.79
N LYS A 438 -8.43 11.40 -20.61
CA LYS A 438 -8.80 10.74 -19.35
C LYS A 438 -10.31 10.62 -19.20
N ILE A 439 -11.07 11.65 -19.60
CA ILE A 439 -12.53 11.56 -19.71
C ILE A 439 -12.91 10.45 -20.70
N TRP A 440 -12.30 10.42 -21.88
CA TRP A 440 -12.55 9.40 -22.90
C TRP A 440 -12.24 7.98 -22.39
N ARG A 441 -11.12 7.79 -21.67
CA ARG A 441 -10.82 6.52 -21.00
C ARG A 441 -11.95 6.13 -20.05
N ASN A 442 -12.39 7.07 -19.22
CA ASN A 442 -13.39 6.82 -18.18
C ASN A 442 -14.79 6.60 -18.78
N MET A 443 -15.07 7.10 -19.98
CA MET A 443 -16.32 6.82 -20.70
C MET A 443 -16.51 5.33 -21.02
N HIS A 444 -15.44 4.57 -21.18
CA HIS A 444 -15.54 3.11 -21.32
C HIS A 444 -16.11 2.44 -20.04
N PHE A 445 -15.85 3.02 -18.88
CA PHE A 445 -16.32 2.51 -17.60
C PHE A 445 -17.75 2.93 -17.24
N VAL A 446 -18.36 3.87 -17.96
CA VAL A 446 -19.76 4.32 -17.71
C VAL A 446 -20.74 3.15 -17.74
N ARG A 447 -20.54 2.17 -18.63
CA ARG A 447 -21.37 0.97 -18.70
C ARG A 447 -21.30 0.10 -17.44
N TYR A 448 -20.22 0.19 -16.67
CA TYR A 448 -19.95 -0.66 -15.51
C TYR A 448 -20.13 0.08 -14.18
N TYR A 449 -19.74 1.35 -14.13
CA TYR A 449 -19.70 2.22 -12.95
C TYR A 449 -20.15 3.66 -13.30
N PRO A 450 -21.42 3.88 -13.69
CA PRO A 450 -21.89 5.15 -14.23
C PRO A 450 -21.78 6.30 -13.24
N ALA A 451 -22.12 6.10 -11.97
CA ALA A 451 -22.11 7.16 -10.97
C ALA A 451 -20.72 7.79 -10.79
N GLU A 452 -19.67 6.96 -10.67
CA GLU A 452 -18.30 7.46 -10.51
C GLU A 452 -17.74 8.02 -11.83
N ALA A 453 -17.94 7.30 -12.94
CA ALA A 453 -17.42 7.71 -14.25
C ALA A 453 -18.04 9.02 -14.76
N LEU A 454 -19.32 9.28 -14.48
CA LEU A 454 -20.01 10.53 -14.85
C LEU A 454 -19.72 11.67 -13.87
N SER A 455 -19.34 11.37 -12.63
CA SER A 455 -18.96 12.40 -11.65
C SER A 455 -17.54 12.90 -11.87
N GLU A 456 -16.70 12.13 -12.56
CA GLU A 456 -15.29 12.48 -12.76
C GLU A 456 -15.06 13.82 -13.46
N PRO A 457 -15.75 14.18 -14.56
CA PRO A 457 -15.57 15.49 -15.20
C PRO A 457 -15.97 16.66 -14.28
N ILE A 458 -17.05 16.46 -13.50
CA ILE A 458 -17.58 17.45 -12.55
C ILE A 458 -16.58 17.66 -11.42
N PHE A 459 -16.15 16.56 -10.77
CA PHE A 459 -15.16 16.59 -9.71
C PHE A 459 -13.85 17.23 -10.18
N ARG A 460 -13.37 16.86 -11.36
CA ARG A 460 -12.12 17.39 -11.92
C ARG A 460 -12.20 18.90 -12.17
N THR A 461 -13.32 19.38 -12.70
CA THR A 461 -13.56 20.82 -12.91
C THR A 461 -13.59 21.55 -11.57
N TRP A 462 -14.36 21.05 -10.61
CA TRP A 462 -14.41 21.62 -9.26
C TRP A 462 -13.03 21.62 -8.58
N HIS A 463 -12.29 20.51 -8.65
CA HIS A 463 -10.96 20.36 -8.04
C HIS A 463 -9.94 21.32 -8.66
N PHE A 464 -10.05 21.60 -9.96
CA PHE A 464 -9.23 22.63 -10.62
C PHE A 464 -9.44 24.01 -9.96
N PHE A 465 -10.69 24.44 -9.78
CA PHE A 465 -10.99 25.70 -9.11
C PHE A 465 -10.62 25.68 -7.61
N TRP A 466 -10.84 24.56 -6.92
CA TRP A 466 -10.41 24.38 -5.55
C TRP A 466 -8.91 24.60 -5.39
N ARG A 467 -8.07 24.06 -6.29
CA ARG A 467 -6.62 24.31 -6.28
C ARG A 467 -6.28 25.77 -6.55
N MET A 468 -6.97 26.44 -7.47
CA MET A 468 -6.72 27.88 -7.71
C MET A 468 -6.97 28.73 -6.47
N LYS A 469 -7.98 28.37 -5.67
CA LYS A 469 -8.33 29.09 -4.44
C LYS A 469 -7.43 28.76 -3.24
N ASN A 470 -6.90 27.54 -3.16
CA ASN A 470 -6.13 27.05 -2.00
C ASN A 470 -4.62 27.02 -2.23
N ARG A 471 -4.14 27.52 -3.37
CA ARG A 471 -2.72 27.88 -3.52
C ARG A 471 -2.43 29.08 -2.63
N LYS A 472 -1.50 28.90 -1.70
CA LYS A 472 -0.88 30.01 -0.97
C LYS A 472 0.38 30.45 -1.71
#